data_AF-A0AAV5S697-F1
#
_entry.id   AF-A0AAV5S697-F1
#
_cell.length_a   1.000
_cell.length_b   1.000
_cell.length_c   1.000
_cell.angle_alpha   90.00
_cell.angle_beta   90.00
_cell.angle_gamma   90.00
#
_symmetry.space_group_name_H-M   'P 1'
#
loop_
_entity.id
_entity.type
_entity.pdbx_description
1 polymer ?
#
loop_
_entity_poly.entity_id
_entity_poly.type
_entity_poly.pdbx_seq_one_letter_code
_entity_poly.pdbx_strand_id
1 'polypeptide(L)'
;MDKDTAVVDPLVGERAGPEISGLRRYATNPFTLGLWKILLNGFYPVYLVLNIALFVYVLKSGGDGIRTLAILFEFCNFAFSAILTMFIMTPWVDDFCITLNGKIEFYAQILRCRPNSSLQSWDAVCVHMNTFFSENGTMFRFVNGYQCLRLYHYWRGRAEWNRANNRPDDSERNDYLQEVRETAAKIIKESEESYWKSRYPDLGVGSSSAPEQAV
;
A
#
# COMPACT_ATOMS: atom_id res chain seq x y z
N MET A 1 -41.37 -20.03 22.10
CA MET A 1 -40.53 -20.71 21.09
C MET A 1 -40.55 -19.81 19.88
N ASP A 2 -39.78 -18.73 19.95
CA ASP A 2 -39.67 -17.75 18.87
C ASP A 2 -38.50 -18.12 17.97
N LYS A 3 -38.79 -18.16 16.67
CA LYS A 3 -37.81 -18.34 15.60
C LYS A 3 -37.38 -16.95 15.13
N ASP A 4 -36.27 -16.48 15.67
CA ASP A 4 -35.54 -15.34 15.10
C ASP A 4 -34.94 -15.77 13.77
N THR A 5 -35.58 -15.32 12.70
CA THR A 5 -35.11 -15.48 11.33
C THR A 5 -34.39 -14.18 11.00
N ALA A 6 -33.05 -14.22 10.99
CA ALA A 6 -32.23 -13.08 10.60
C ALA A 6 -32.55 -12.70 9.15
N VAL A 7 -33.18 -11.55 8.98
CA VAL A 7 -33.41 -10.89 7.69
C VAL A 7 -32.05 -10.39 7.21
N VAL A 8 -31.49 -11.10 6.23
CA VAL A 8 -30.32 -10.67 5.47
C VAL A 8 -30.79 -9.56 4.53
N ASP A 9 -30.32 -8.33 4.75
CA ASP A 9 -30.58 -7.18 3.88
C ASP A 9 -30.07 -7.44 2.45
N PRO A 10 -30.91 -7.40 1.42
CA PRO A 10 -30.50 -7.62 0.04
C PRO A 10 -30.03 -6.33 -0.68
N LEU A 11 -29.73 -5.24 0.05
CA LEU A 11 -29.51 -3.91 -0.54
C LEU A 11 -28.10 -3.64 -1.11
N VAL A 12 -27.27 -4.67 -1.35
CA VAL A 12 -25.93 -4.51 -1.96
C VAL A 12 -25.87 -5.08 -3.39
N GLY A 13 -27.00 -5.49 -3.96
CA GLY A 13 -27.13 -5.74 -5.39
C GLY A 13 -27.77 -4.54 -6.08
N GLU A 14 -27.32 -4.20 -7.28
CA GLU A 14 -28.12 -3.46 -8.27
C GLU A 14 -28.14 -1.91 -8.26
N ARG A 15 -27.03 -1.23 -7.96
CA ARG A 15 -26.78 0.14 -8.48
C ARG A 15 -25.36 0.35 -8.98
N ALA A 16 -24.98 -0.36 -10.04
CA ALA A 16 -23.87 0.06 -10.89
C ALA A 16 -24.44 0.54 -12.23
N GLY A 17 -24.79 1.82 -12.30
CA GLY A 17 -25.26 2.47 -13.53
C GLY A 17 -24.15 2.65 -14.57
N PRO A 18 -24.49 2.93 -15.85
CA PRO A 18 -23.56 2.90 -16.99
C PRO A 18 -22.55 4.07 -17.07
N GLU A 19 -22.53 4.99 -16.10
CA GLU A 19 -21.80 6.26 -16.19
C GLU A 19 -20.29 6.19 -15.86
N ILE A 20 -19.77 5.06 -15.38
CA ILE A 20 -18.32 4.92 -15.06
C ILE A 20 -17.46 4.72 -16.34
N SER A 21 -18.08 4.66 -17.52
CA SER A 21 -17.36 4.51 -18.80
C SER A 21 -16.53 5.74 -19.21
N GLY A 22 -16.84 6.92 -18.67
CA GLY A 22 -16.15 8.18 -19.01
C GLY A 22 -14.79 8.43 -18.33
N LEU A 23 -14.53 7.79 -17.18
CA LEU A 23 -13.32 8.02 -16.38
C LEU A 23 -12.13 7.10 -16.74
N ARG A 24 -12.29 6.29 -17.79
CA ARG A 24 -11.28 5.29 -18.24
C ARG A 24 -10.03 5.88 -18.91
N ARG A 25 -9.92 7.20 -19.11
CA ARG A 25 -8.90 7.82 -19.99
C ARG A 25 -7.61 8.32 -19.33
N TYR A 26 -7.43 8.16 -18.03
CA TYR A 26 -6.12 8.42 -17.39
C TYR A 26 -5.42 7.15 -16.90
N ALA A 27 -5.70 6.01 -17.54
CA ALA A 27 -4.84 4.85 -17.44
C ALA A 27 -3.51 5.18 -18.14
N THR A 28 -2.49 5.53 -17.37
CA THR A 28 -1.10 5.44 -17.80
C THR A 28 -0.91 4.07 -18.46
N ASN A 29 -0.53 4.08 -19.73
CA ASN A 29 -0.55 2.90 -20.58
C ASN A 29 0.18 1.74 -19.87
N PRO A 30 -0.47 0.59 -19.61
CA PRO A 30 0.14 -0.53 -18.88
C PRO A 30 1.44 -1.01 -19.54
N PHE A 31 1.60 -0.75 -20.84
CA PHE A 31 2.84 -0.94 -21.58
C PHE A 31 3.98 -0.03 -21.12
N THR A 32 3.74 1.28 -20.90
CA THR A 32 4.80 2.21 -20.46
C THR A 32 5.21 1.97 -19.01
N LEU A 33 4.27 1.60 -18.14
CA LEU A 33 4.55 1.18 -16.76
C LEU A 33 5.29 -0.16 -16.68
N GLY A 34 4.94 -1.11 -17.55
CA GLY A 34 5.64 -2.37 -17.72
C GLY A 34 7.06 -2.21 -18.23
N LEU A 35 7.24 -1.41 -19.29
CA LEU A 35 8.57 -1.03 -19.78
C LEU A 35 9.38 -0.36 -18.67
N TRP A 36 8.79 0.57 -17.93
CA TRP A 36 9.49 1.27 -16.84
C TRP A 36 10.01 0.30 -15.77
N LYS A 37 9.20 -0.68 -15.34
CA LYS A 37 9.63 -1.70 -14.36
C LYS A 37 10.63 -2.71 -14.92
N ILE A 38 10.48 -3.14 -16.17
CA ILE A 38 11.45 -4.04 -16.83
C ILE A 38 12.78 -3.32 -17.06
N LEU A 39 12.73 -2.04 -17.44
CA LEU A 39 13.89 -1.18 -17.53
C LEU A 39 14.54 -1.04 -16.14
N LEU A 40 13.80 -0.73 -15.08
CA LEU A 40 14.35 -0.56 -13.73
C LEU A 40 14.90 -1.86 -13.12
N ASN A 41 14.16 -2.97 -13.14
CA ASN A 41 14.60 -4.24 -12.54
C ASN A 41 15.59 -5.02 -13.41
N GLY A 42 15.53 -4.86 -14.73
CA GLY A 42 16.43 -5.53 -15.69
C GLY A 42 17.72 -4.76 -15.95
N PHE A 43 17.66 -3.41 -16.06
CA PHE A 43 18.88 -2.63 -16.23
C PHE A 43 19.68 -2.53 -14.94
N TYR A 44 19.07 -2.57 -13.76
CA TYR A 44 19.84 -2.44 -12.52
C TYR A 44 20.97 -3.47 -12.38
N PRO A 45 20.76 -4.79 -12.56
CA PRO A 45 21.85 -5.77 -12.52
C PRO A 45 22.85 -5.60 -13.68
N VAL A 46 22.39 -5.27 -14.89
CA VAL A 46 23.29 -5.03 -16.04
C VAL A 46 24.16 -3.79 -15.81
N TYR A 47 23.56 -2.72 -15.28
CA TYR A 47 24.21 -1.48 -14.88
C TYR A 47 25.20 -1.72 -13.74
N LEU A 48 24.84 -2.51 -12.72
CA LEU A 48 25.74 -2.90 -11.65
C LEU A 48 26.96 -3.66 -12.20
N VAL A 49 26.75 -4.63 -13.09
CA VAL A 49 27.83 -5.40 -13.73
C VAL A 49 28.73 -4.50 -14.58
N LEU A 50 28.16 -3.59 -15.37
CA LEU A 50 28.93 -2.63 -16.17
C LEU A 50 29.77 -1.69 -15.31
N ASN A 51 29.24 -1.23 -14.18
CA ASN A 51 29.99 -0.40 -13.23
C ASN A 51 31.15 -1.19 -12.60
N ILE A 52 30.90 -2.41 -12.11
CA ILE A 52 31.96 -3.27 -11.57
C ILE A 52 33.06 -3.52 -12.62
N ALA A 53 32.68 -3.77 -13.89
CA ALA A 53 33.64 -3.97 -14.97
C ALA A 53 34.47 -2.71 -15.25
N LEU A 54 33.84 -1.52 -15.25
CA LEU A 54 34.51 -0.23 -15.42
C LEU A 54 35.48 0.04 -14.26
N PHE A 55 35.05 -0.23 -13.02
CA PHE A 55 35.90 -0.10 -11.84
C PHE A 55 37.16 -0.97 -11.92
N VAL A 56 37.00 -2.24 -12.31
CA VAL A 56 38.13 -3.18 -12.48
C VAL A 56 39.06 -2.73 -13.60
N TYR A 57 38.53 -2.20 -14.71
CA TYR A 57 39.31 -1.66 -15.81
C TYR A 57 40.18 -0.46 -15.36
N VAL A 58 39.61 0.44 -14.58
CA VAL A 58 40.31 1.62 -14.04
C VAL A 58 41.44 1.20 -13.10
N LEU A 59 41.20 0.23 -12.20
CA LEU A 59 42.25 -0.27 -11.30
C LEU A 59 43.49 -0.75 -12.07
N LYS A 60 43.30 -1.30 -13.27
CA LYS A 60 44.39 -1.74 -14.17
C LYS A 60 45.04 -0.62 -14.98
N SER A 61 44.36 0.49 -15.23
CA SER A 61 44.79 1.52 -16.19
C SER A 61 45.95 2.43 -15.71
N GLY A 62 46.43 2.30 -14.47
CA GLY A 62 47.71 2.86 -14.01
C GLY A 62 47.89 4.38 -13.95
N GLY A 63 46.99 5.20 -14.51
CA GLY A 63 47.09 6.65 -14.53
C GLY A 63 46.32 7.35 -13.40
N ASP A 64 46.95 8.26 -12.67
CA ASP A 64 46.36 8.95 -11.51
C ASP A 64 45.14 9.84 -11.87
N GLY A 65 45.11 10.41 -13.08
CA GLY A 65 43.94 11.14 -13.58
C GLY A 65 42.73 10.25 -13.87
N ILE A 66 42.98 9.05 -14.42
CA ILE A 66 41.93 8.07 -14.74
C ILE A 66 41.36 7.49 -13.44
N ARG A 67 42.20 7.27 -12.43
CA ARG A 67 41.76 6.83 -11.09
C ARG A 67 40.82 7.85 -10.44
N THR A 68 41.16 9.14 -10.50
CA THR A 68 40.32 10.20 -9.92
C THR A 68 38.96 10.30 -10.60
N LEU A 69 38.91 10.28 -11.95
CA LEU A 69 37.64 10.33 -12.69
C LEU A 69 36.75 9.11 -12.42
N ALA A 70 37.35 7.93 -12.28
CA ALA A 70 36.60 6.72 -11.98
C ALA A 70 36.01 6.73 -10.57
N ILE A 71 36.76 7.18 -9.56
CA ILE A 71 36.24 7.33 -8.20
C ILE A 71 35.07 8.31 -8.19
N LEU A 72 35.16 9.41 -8.94
CA LEU A 72 34.07 10.38 -9.07
C LEU A 72 32.83 9.77 -9.75
N PHE A 73 33.04 8.99 -10.82
CA PHE A 73 31.97 8.30 -11.54
C PHE A 73 31.27 7.26 -10.66
N GLU A 74 32.03 6.43 -9.94
CA GLU A 74 31.48 5.46 -8.97
C GLU A 74 30.69 6.15 -7.86
N PHE A 75 31.18 7.27 -7.34
CA PHE A 75 30.46 8.06 -6.34
C PHE A 75 29.13 8.60 -6.87
N CYS A 76 29.13 9.16 -8.08
CA CYS A 76 27.91 9.63 -8.75
C CYS A 76 26.92 8.47 -9.00
N ASN A 77 27.42 7.30 -9.39
CA ASN A 77 26.58 6.12 -9.65
C ASN A 77 26.01 5.51 -8.38
N PHE A 78 26.80 5.48 -7.29
CA PHE A 78 26.31 5.10 -5.98
C PHE A 78 25.21 6.05 -5.50
N ALA A 79 25.45 7.36 -5.60
CA ALA A 79 24.45 8.37 -5.25
C ALA A 79 23.17 8.23 -6.09
N PHE A 80 23.30 8.04 -7.40
CA PHE A 80 22.16 7.81 -8.30
C PHE A 80 21.40 6.52 -7.95
N SER A 81 22.11 5.42 -7.69
CA SER A 81 21.52 4.15 -7.25
C SER A 81 20.77 4.30 -5.91
N ALA A 82 21.34 5.03 -4.96
CA ALA A 82 20.70 5.28 -3.66
C ALA A 82 19.42 6.10 -3.83
N ILE A 83 19.47 7.16 -4.65
CA ILE A 83 18.30 7.98 -4.99
C ILE A 83 17.22 7.12 -5.67
N LEU A 84 17.60 6.33 -6.67
CA LEU A 84 16.68 5.45 -7.39
C LEU A 84 16.03 4.42 -6.46
N THR A 85 16.81 3.82 -5.57
CA THR A 85 16.32 2.87 -4.56
C THR A 85 15.34 3.56 -3.61
N MET A 86 15.63 4.79 -3.19
CA MET A 86 14.73 5.60 -2.38
C MET A 86 13.40 5.81 -3.11
N PHE A 87 13.43 6.21 -4.38
CA PHE A 87 12.21 6.39 -5.19
C PHE A 87 11.40 5.08 -5.35
N ILE A 88 12.05 3.95 -5.63
CA ILE A 88 11.37 2.65 -5.76
C ILE A 88 10.73 2.21 -4.43
N MET A 89 11.40 2.48 -3.31
CA MET A 89 10.92 2.08 -1.98
C MET A 89 9.90 3.06 -1.38
N THR A 90 9.66 4.22 -2.01
CA THR A 90 8.77 5.23 -1.47
C THR A 90 7.30 4.86 -1.75
N PRO A 91 6.42 4.86 -0.73
CA PRO A 91 4.97 4.60 -0.87
C PRO A 91 4.23 5.50 -1.87
N TRP A 92 4.89 6.58 -2.32
CA TRP A 92 4.36 7.48 -3.33
C TRP A 92 4.14 6.75 -4.66
N VAL A 93 5.00 5.78 -5.02
CA VAL A 93 4.83 4.99 -6.24
C VAL A 93 3.53 4.17 -6.16
N ASP A 94 3.18 3.66 -4.98
CA ASP A 94 1.96 2.89 -4.75
C ASP A 94 0.71 3.77 -4.96
N ASP A 95 0.76 5.04 -4.54
CA ASP A 95 -0.34 5.99 -4.71
C ASP A 95 -0.54 6.45 -6.17
N PHE A 96 0.54 6.55 -6.96
CA PHE A 96 0.46 6.85 -8.38
C PHE A 96 0.03 5.65 -9.24
N CYS A 97 0.31 4.42 -8.79
CA CYS A 97 0.04 3.21 -9.57
C CYS A 97 -1.36 2.65 -9.35
N ILE A 98 -1.99 2.91 -8.20
CA ILE A 98 -3.29 2.33 -7.87
C ILE A 98 -4.42 3.28 -8.29
N THR A 99 -5.21 2.83 -9.26
CA THR A 99 -6.39 3.55 -9.75
C THR A 99 -7.44 3.71 -8.65
N LEU A 100 -8.38 4.65 -8.84
CA LEU A 100 -9.52 4.84 -7.94
C LEU A 100 -10.27 3.52 -7.65
N ASN A 101 -10.53 2.71 -8.68
CA ASN A 101 -11.15 1.40 -8.51
C ASN A 101 -10.29 0.46 -7.67
N GLY A 102 -8.97 0.49 -7.83
CA GLY A 102 -8.06 -0.27 -6.97
C GLY A 102 -8.06 0.20 -5.52
N LYS A 103 -8.24 1.50 -5.27
CA LYS A 103 -8.39 2.05 -3.91
C LYS A 103 -9.69 1.57 -3.27
N ILE A 104 -10.80 1.64 -4.00
CA ILE A 104 -12.10 1.13 -3.56
C ILE A 104 -12.03 -0.37 -3.25
N GLU A 105 -11.49 -1.17 -4.17
CA GLU A 105 -11.35 -2.60 -3.97
C GLU A 105 -10.45 -2.92 -2.78
N PHE A 106 -9.35 -2.18 -2.60
CA PHE A 106 -8.46 -2.35 -1.44
C PHE A 106 -9.21 -2.19 -0.13
N TYR A 107 -10.01 -1.13 0.01
CA TYR A 107 -10.82 -0.96 1.22
C TYR A 107 -11.94 -2.01 1.33
N ALA A 108 -12.55 -2.42 0.22
CA ALA A 108 -13.52 -3.52 0.22
C ALA A 108 -12.91 -4.83 0.72
N GLN A 109 -11.65 -5.12 0.36
CA GLN A 109 -10.92 -6.28 0.86
C GLN A 109 -10.59 -6.17 2.35
N ILE A 110 -10.31 -4.96 2.87
CA ILE A 110 -10.21 -4.72 4.31
C ILE A 110 -11.53 -5.05 5.02
N LEU A 111 -12.66 -4.61 4.46
CA LEU A 111 -13.99 -4.88 5.02
C LEU A 111 -14.30 -6.39 5.06
N ARG A 112 -13.91 -7.12 4.01
CA ARG A 112 -14.11 -8.58 3.89
C ARG A 112 -13.18 -9.37 4.81
N CYS A 113 -11.88 -9.08 4.79
CA CYS A 113 -10.87 -9.85 5.51
C CYS A 113 -10.78 -9.49 6.99
N ARG A 114 -11.23 -8.29 7.37
CA ARG A 114 -11.15 -7.75 8.74
C ARG A 114 -9.75 -7.91 9.36
N PRO A 115 -8.71 -7.36 8.72
CA PRO A 115 -7.35 -7.49 9.22
C PRO A 115 -7.19 -6.79 10.56
N ASN A 116 -6.26 -7.29 11.38
CA ASN A 116 -5.89 -6.75 12.69
C ASN A 116 -4.38 -6.40 12.70
N SER A 117 -3.81 -6.13 13.88
CA SER A 117 -2.39 -5.74 13.99
C SER A 117 -1.39 -6.86 13.60
N SER A 118 -1.84 -8.10 13.37
CA SER A 118 -0.98 -9.20 12.88
C SER A 118 -0.74 -9.10 11.37
N LEU A 119 0.54 -9.14 10.95
CA LEU A 119 0.93 -9.14 9.53
C LEU A 119 0.29 -10.27 8.72
N GLN A 120 0.04 -11.42 9.34
CA GLN A 120 -0.60 -12.56 8.68
C GLN A 120 -2.03 -12.25 8.24
N SER A 121 -2.75 -11.41 8.98
CA SER A 121 -4.11 -11.00 8.58
C SER A 121 -4.11 -10.08 7.36
N TRP A 122 -3.02 -9.35 7.14
CA TRP A 122 -2.83 -8.49 5.97
C TRP A 122 -2.35 -9.26 4.74
N ASP A 123 -1.73 -10.44 4.91
CA ASP A 123 -1.37 -11.30 3.77
C ASP A 123 -2.61 -11.70 2.95
N ALA A 124 -3.74 -11.97 3.60
CA ALA A 124 -5.01 -12.26 2.93
C ALA A 124 -5.46 -11.10 2.03
N VAL A 125 -5.42 -9.86 2.54
CA VAL A 125 -5.73 -8.64 1.77
C VAL A 125 -4.79 -8.54 0.56
N CYS A 126 -3.49 -8.76 0.76
CA CYS A 126 -2.52 -8.70 -0.33
C CYS A 126 -2.76 -9.77 -1.40
N VAL A 127 -3.15 -11.00 -1.02
CA VAL A 127 -3.48 -12.07 -1.99
C VAL A 127 -4.69 -11.68 -2.85
N HIS A 128 -5.76 -11.18 -2.23
CA HIS A 128 -6.95 -10.75 -2.97
C HIS A 128 -6.66 -9.57 -3.88
N MET A 129 -5.88 -8.60 -3.41
CA MET A 129 -5.48 -7.46 -4.23
C MET A 129 -4.57 -7.84 -5.38
N ASN A 130 -3.62 -8.76 -5.17
CA ASN A 130 -2.78 -9.29 -6.25
C ASN A 130 -3.61 -10.00 -7.32
N THR A 131 -4.67 -10.70 -6.90
CA THR A 131 -5.60 -11.35 -7.83
C THR A 131 -6.36 -10.30 -8.64
N PHE A 132 -6.94 -9.30 -7.97
CA PHE A 132 -7.60 -8.16 -8.62
C PHE A 132 -6.66 -7.45 -9.61
N PHE A 133 -5.40 -7.23 -9.23
CA PHE A 133 -4.43 -6.59 -10.09
C PHE A 133 -4.09 -7.42 -11.32
N SER A 134 -3.95 -8.74 -11.15
CA SER A 134 -3.72 -9.68 -12.24
C SER A 134 -4.89 -9.68 -13.22
N GLU A 135 -6.13 -9.69 -12.72
CA GLU A 135 -7.35 -9.69 -13.54
C GLU A 135 -7.54 -8.39 -14.33
N ASN A 136 -7.12 -7.26 -13.75
CA ASN A 136 -7.20 -5.95 -14.40
C ASN A 136 -5.97 -5.58 -15.24
N GLY A 137 -5.04 -6.52 -15.46
CA GLY A 137 -3.85 -6.29 -16.29
C GLY A 137 -2.85 -5.30 -15.67
N THR A 138 -2.92 -5.07 -14.37
CA THR A 138 -1.97 -4.22 -13.65
C THR A 138 -0.79 -5.06 -13.14
N MET A 139 0.44 -4.64 -13.46
CA MET A 139 1.66 -5.30 -13.01
C MET A 139 2.07 -4.93 -11.58
N PHE A 140 1.14 -4.46 -10.77
CA PHE A 140 1.39 -4.16 -9.38
C PHE A 140 1.15 -5.41 -8.54
N ARG A 141 2.10 -5.73 -7.64
CA ARG A 141 1.98 -6.90 -6.77
C ARG A 141 2.54 -6.60 -5.39
N PHE A 142 1.73 -6.84 -4.38
CA PHE A 142 2.17 -6.88 -3.00
C PHE A 142 2.95 -8.17 -2.72
N VAL A 143 4.11 -8.04 -2.10
CA VAL A 143 4.98 -9.16 -1.71
C VAL A 143 4.51 -9.80 -0.41
N ASN A 144 4.03 -8.99 0.53
CA ASN A 144 3.61 -9.43 1.86
C ASN A 144 2.64 -8.43 2.51
N GLY A 145 2.01 -8.85 3.61
CA GLY A 145 1.05 -8.10 4.41
C GLY A 145 1.59 -6.76 4.90
N TYR A 146 2.90 -6.66 5.13
CA TYR A 146 3.53 -5.40 5.53
C TYR A 146 3.33 -4.28 4.49
N GLN A 147 3.38 -4.61 3.19
CA GLN A 147 3.14 -3.60 2.16
C GLN A 147 1.68 -3.11 2.15
N CYS A 148 0.70 -4.02 2.31
CA CYS A 148 -0.71 -3.63 2.42
C CYS A 148 -0.99 -2.81 3.69
N LEU A 149 -0.43 -3.22 4.84
CA LEU A 149 -0.55 -2.48 6.10
C LEU A 149 0.05 -1.07 5.97
N ARG A 150 1.26 -0.97 5.42
CA ARG A 150 1.94 0.32 5.19
C ARG A 150 1.13 1.21 4.26
N LEU A 151 0.57 0.66 3.18
CA LEU A 151 -0.27 1.40 2.25
C LEU A 151 -1.54 1.93 2.93
N TYR A 152 -2.20 1.10 3.74
CA TYR A 152 -3.36 1.53 4.53
C TYR A 152 -3.02 2.71 5.44
N HIS A 153 -1.93 2.62 6.22
CA HIS A 153 -1.51 3.71 7.10
C HIS A 153 -1.14 4.98 6.33
N TYR A 154 -0.46 4.84 5.19
CA TYR A 154 -0.12 5.97 4.33
C TYR A 154 -1.37 6.69 3.83
N TRP A 155 -2.34 5.97 3.26
CA TRP A 155 -3.58 6.57 2.76
C TRP A 155 -4.45 7.16 3.86
N ARG A 156 -4.53 6.48 5.01
CA ARG A 156 -5.26 7.00 6.17
C ARG A 156 -4.62 8.28 6.69
N GLY A 157 -3.31 8.27 6.91
CA GLY A 157 -2.57 9.44 7.40
C GLY A 157 -2.63 10.62 6.44
N ARG A 158 -2.58 10.36 5.12
CA ARG A 158 -2.75 11.38 4.09
C ARG A 158 -4.15 11.99 4.11
N ALA A 159 -5.19 11.18 4.26
CA ALA A 159 -6.57 11.65 4.36
C ALA A 159 -6.79 12.52 5.61
N GLU A 160 -6.26 12.09 6.76
CA GLU A 160 -6.31 12.85 8.00
C GLU A 160 -5.55 14.18 7.89
N TRP A 161 -4.36 14.17 7.28
CA TRP A 161 -3.58 15.38 7.03
C TRP A 161 -4.28 16.34 6.06
N ASN A 162 -4.92 15.84 5.01
CA ASN A 162 -5.70 16.67 4.08
C ASN A 162 -6.88 17.35 4.79
N ARG A 163 -7.64 16.58 5.60
CA ARG A 163 -8.75 17.11 6.43
C ARG A 163 -8.27 18.19 7.40
N ALA A 164 -7.16 17.98 8.09
CA ALA A 164 -6.60 18.94 9.04
C ALA A 164 -6.17 20.26 8.38
N ASN A 165 -5.82 20.23 7.09
CA ASN A 165 -5.32 21.40 6.36
C ASN A 165 -6.33 21.99 5.36
N ASN A 166 -7.61 21.57 5.41
CA ASN A 166 -8.65 21.97 4.44
C ASN A 166 -8.18 21.82 2.98
N ARG A 167 -7.40 20.77 2.70
CA ARG A 167 -6.93 20.47 1.35
C ARG A 167 -7.88 19.47 0.70
N PRO A 168 -8.32 19.71 -0.53
CA PRO A 168 -9.17 18.77 -1.22
C PRO A 168 -8.42 17.47 -1.47
N ASP A 169 -8.92 16.38 -0.87
CA ASP A 169 -8.45 15.02 -1.15
C ASP A 169 -9.00 14.58 -2.51
N ASP A 170 -8.29 13.69 -3.22
CA ASP A 170 -8.84 13.05 -4.41
C ASP A 170 -10.13 12.26 -4.09
N SER A 171 -10.33 11.91 -2.80
CA SER A 171 -11.59 11.35 -2.29
C SER A 171 -12.72 12.36 -2.09
N GLU A 172 -12.46 13.67 -1.98
CA GLU A 172 -13.56 14.67 -1.92
C GLU A 172 -14.32 14.75 -3.25
N ARG A 173 -13.75 14.24 -4.34
CA ARG A 173 -14.48 14.06 -5.61
C ARG A 173 -15.24 12.74 -5.67
N ASN A 174 -15.13 11.88 -4.66
CA ASN A 174 -15.76 10.56 -4.61
C ASN A 174 -16.21 10.22 -3.18
N ASP A 175 -17.41 10.68 -2.83
CA ASP A 175 -18.08 10.43 -1.56
C ASP A 175 -18.08 8.95 -1.16
N TYR A 176 -18.22 8.06 -2.15
CA TYR A 176 -18.21 6.62 -1.92
C TYR A 176 -16.85 6.11 -1.45
N LEU A 177 -15.73 6.59 -2.02
CA LEU A 177 -14.40 6.21 -1.53
C LEU A 177 -14.20 6.65 -0.07
N GLN A 178 -14.72 7.83 0.30
CA GLN A 178 -14.63 8.31 1.67
C GLN A 178 -15.43 7.42 2.63
N GLU A 179 -16.68 7.08 2.28
CA GLU A 179 -17.54 6.18 3.07
C GLU A 179 -16.88 4.82 3.31
N VAL A 180 -16.36 4.19 2.25
CA VAL A 180 -15.72 2.87 2.35
C VAL A 180 -14.44 2.97 3.19
N ARG A 181 -13.68 4.06 3.08
CA ARG A 181 -12.48 4.31 3.89
C ARG A 181 -12.81 4.45 5.38
N GLU A 182 -13.84 5.22 5.73
CA GLU A 182 -14.27 5.41 7.13
C GLU A 182 -14.78 4.10 7.74
N THR A 183 -15.55 3.34 6.95
CA THR A 183 -16.03 2.01 7.36
C THR A 183 -14.86 1.04 7.58
N ALA A 184 -13.86 1.04 6.69
CA ALA A 184 -12.67 0.23 6.82
C ALA A 184 -11.86 0.58 8.08
N ALA A 185 -11.74 1.87 8.40
CA ALA A 185 -11.06 2.32 9.62
C ALA A 185 -11.78 1.83 10.89
N LYS A 186 -13.12 1.86 10.90
CA LYS A 186 -13.93 1.32 12.00
C LYS A 186 -13.73 -0.18 12.16
N ILE A 187 -13.82 -0.94 11.07
CA ILE A 187 -13.63 -2.40 11.08
C ILE A 187 -12.23 -2.79 11.58
N ILE A 188 -11.19 -2.07 11.16
CA ILE A 188 -9.82 -2.33 11.65
C ILE A 188 -9.75 -2.10 13.16
N LYS A 189 -10.29 -0.98 13.65
CA LYS A 189 -10.31 -0.70 15.09
C LYS A 189 -11.00 -1.82 15.88
N GLU A 190 -12.17 -2.26 15.43
CA GLU A 190 -12.91 -3.37 16.06
C GLU A 190 -12.11 -4.68 16.02
N SER A 191 -11.46 -4.97 14.90
CA SER A 191 -10.63 -6.17 14.71
C SER A 191 -9.38 -6.14 15.59
N GLU A 192 -8.77 -4.98 15.78
CA GLU A 192 -7.65 -4.77 16.70
C GLU A 192 -8.08 -4.94 18.16
N GLU A 193 -9.19 -4.33 18.58
CA GLU A 193 -9.71 -4.49 19.93
C GLU A 193 -10.02 -5.96 20.26
N SER A 194 -10.65 -6.68 19.32
CA SER A 194 -10.91 -8.12 19.45
C SER A 194 -9.61 -8.93 19.55
N TYR A 195 -8.64 -8.61 18.68
CA TYR A 195 -7.33 -9.27 18.67
C TYR A 195 -6.60 -9.09 20.00
N TRP A 196 -6.47 -7.86 20.50
CA TRP A 196 -5.75 -7.59 21.76
C TRP A 196 -6.47 -8.18 22.97
N LYS A 197 -7.81 -8.12 23.04
CA LYS A 197 -8.59 -8.79 24.08
C LYS A 197 -8.37 -10.31 24.10
N SER A 198 -8.32 -10.94 22.92
CA SER A 198 -8.09 -12.39 22.81
C SER A 198 -6.65 -12.78 23.18
N ARG A 199 -5.67 -11.93 22.86
CA ARG A 199 -4.25 -12.22 23.04
C ARG A 199 -3.76 -11.92 24.45
N TYR A 200 -4.33 -10.92 25.11
CA TYR A 200 -3.98 -10.47 26.46
C TYR A 200 -5.25 -10.22 27.27
N PRO A 201 -6.00 -11.27 27.64
CA PRO A 201 -7.25 -11.12 28.37
C PRO A 201 -7.07 -10.37 29.71
N ASP A 202 -5.92 -10.58 30.36
CA ASP A 202 -5.60 -9.99 31.67
C ASP A 202 -5.37 -8.47 31.61
N LEU A 203 -5.01 -7.93 30.44
CA LEU A 203 -4.87 -6.48 30.23
C LEU A 203 -6.21 -5.81 29.89
N GLY A 204 -7.24 -6.59 29.56
CA GLY A 204 -8.58 -6.11 29.20
C GLY A 204 -9.49 -5.80 30.40
N VAL A 205 -9.07 -6.14 31.62
CA VAL A 205 -9.82 -5.92 32.87
C VAL A 205 -9.15 -4.79 33.65
N GLY A 206 -9.26 -3.55 33.16
CA GLY A 206 -8.43 -2.45 33.66
C GLY A 206 -9.08 -1.08 33.65
N SER A 207 -10.39 -0.97 33.95
CA SER A 207 -10.98 0.32 34.38
C SER A 207 -12.40 0.20 34.98
N SER A 208 -12.68 -0.74 35.90
CA SER A 208 -13.86 -0.60 36.79
C SER A 208 -13.87 -1.67 37.89
N SER A 209 -13.07 -1.45 38.93
CA SER A 209 -13.43 -1.93 40.27
C SER A 209 -12.72 -1.03 41.27
N ALA A 210 -13.26 0.19 41.44
CA ALA A 210 -13.03 0.90 42.68
C ALA A 210 -13.55 -0.03 43.80
N PRO A 211 -12.76 -0.31 44.86
CA PRO A 211 -13.28 -1.02 46.00
C PRO A 211 -14.36 -0.14 46.61
N GLU A 212 -15.59 -0.64 46.58
CA GLU A 212 -16.71 -0.16 47.36
C GLU A 212 -16.25 -0.16 48.83
N GLN A 213 -15.88 1.02 49.33
CA GLN A 213 -15.56 1.20 50.74
C GLN A 213 -16.87 0.99 51.50
N ALA A 214 -17.00 -0.21 52.04
CA ALA A 214 -18.00 -0.55 53.03
C ALA A 214 -17.84 0.37 54.26
N VAL A 215 -18.99 0.87 54.69
CA VAL A 215 -19.26 1.73 55.85
C VAL A 215 -18.74 1.12 57.16
#